data_AF-A0A8W8K419-F1
#
_entry.id   AF-A0A8W8K419-F1
#
_cell.length_a   1.000
_cell.length_b   1.000
_cell.length_c   1.000
_cell.angle_alpha   90.00
_cell.angle_beta   90.00
_cell.angle_gamma   90.00
#
_symmetry.space_group_name_H-M   'P 1'
#
loop_
_entity.id
_entity.type
_entity.pdbx_description
1 polymer ?
#
loop_
_entity_poly.entity_id
_entity_poly.type
_entity_poly.pdbx_seq_one_letter_code
_entity_poly.pdbx_strand_id
1 'polypeptide(L)'
;MIDLNSDTYNRIQLSRCYPKGARVDSSNYDPMPMWNVGCQMVALNYQTPDRSMQLNEGRFLNNGKCGYVLQPDIMRRPEFDPCNKQSIRDVEPLTLSVKIIGARHLVKSGKGIISPFVEIEITGLDNDKSKFKTTTSPSNGLNPIWKDNNSGIFDLICPEMALIRFVVYDEDTFGEPNFVGQATYPVTCLKSGYRSVPLKNGFSEEMEMAALLIHVDKRNPKESDDSDIYSCIQDLRDRKDDLVTNINELRRTGNMERVSRLEEDLRETEQSLLQKSAERRQRNKRGHKIKEKQGDGFIDMDHLHGETKCKIIKAHLLKISLEF
;
A
#
# COMPACT_ATOMS: atom_id res chain seq x y z
N MET A 1 12.76 -18.25 16.99
CA MET A 1 11.46 -18.91 16.84
C MET A 1 10.55 -18.18 17.80
N ILE A 2 9.71 -17.27 17.28
CA ILE A 2 8.76 -16.55 18.13
C ILE A 2 7.61 -17.53 18.35
N ASP A 3 7.36 -17.85 19.61
CA ASP A 3 6.30 -18.77 20.01
C ASP A 3 4.95 -18.20 19.53
N LEU A 4 4.16 -19.01 18.82
CA LEU A 4 2.90 -18.62 18.17
C LEU A 4 1.80 -18.21 19.19
N ASN A 5 2.07 -18.32 20.49
CA ASN A 5 1.24 -17.79 21.58
C ASN A 5 1.52 -16.31 21.96
N SER A 6 2.40 -15.61 21.22
CA SER A 6 2.80 -14.23 21.54
C SER A 6 1.65 -13.21 21.49
N ASP A 7 0.59 -13.47 20.73
CA ASP A 7 -0.53 -12.53 20.63
C ASP A 7 -1.36 -12.47 21.94
N THR A 8 -1.61 -13.62 22.58
CA THR A 8 -2.22 -13.65 23.93
C THR A 8 -1.31 -13.02 24.98
N TYR A 9 0.01 -13.17 24.84
CA TYR A 9 0.98 -12.57 25.76
C TYR A 9 0.95 -11.04 25.71
N ASN A 10 0.94 -10.45 24.51
CA ASN A 10 1.01 -9.00 24.32
C ASN A 10 -0.25 -8.24 24.76
N ARG A 11 -1.36 -8.94 25.00
CA ARG A 11 -2.59 -8.34 25.56
C ARG A 11 -2.46 -8.02 27.05
N ILE A 12 -1.60 -8.74 27.77
CA ILE A 12 -1.42 -8.61 29.22
C ILE A 12 -0.02 -8.16 29.63
N GLN A 13 0.97 -8.27 28.75
CA GLN A 13 2.37 -7.91 29.01
C GLN A 13 2.98 -7.14 27.85
N LEU A 14 4.04 -6.38 28.13
CA LEU A 14 4.81 -5.68 27.10
C LEU A 14 5.95 -6.56 26.60
N SER A 15 6.13 -6.63 25.28
CA SER A 15 7.31 -7.22 24.65
C SER A 15 8.14 -6.16 23.93
N ARG A 16 9.46 -6.35 23.95
CA ARG A 16 10.43 -5.53 23.22
C ARG A 16 11.24 -6.37 22.25
N CYS A 17 11.27 -5.97 20.99
CA CYS A 17 12.16 -6.54 19.98
C CYS A 17 13.15 -5.47 19.49
N TYR A 18 14.33 -5.93 19.05
CA TYR A 18 15.43 -5.07 18.62
C TYR A 18 16.22 -5.73 17.49
N PRO A 19 16.95 -4.95 16.67
CA PRO A 19 17.74 -5.49 15.57
C PRO A 19 18.78 -6.51 16.06
N LYS A 20 19.03 -7.55 15.26
CA LYS A 20 20.08 -8.54 15.56
C LYS A 20 21.45 -7.86 15.58
N GLY A 21 22.34 -8.28 16.49
CA GLY A 21 23.69 -7.73 16.61
C GLY A 21 24.56 -7.85 15.34
N ALA A 22 24.21 -8.75 14.42
CA ALA A 22 24.88 -8.86 13.12
C ALA A 22 24.67 -7.65 12.18
N ARG A 23 23.69 -6.78 12.46
CA ARG A 23 23.40 -5.57 11.68
C ARG A 23 24.33 -4.43 12.10
N VAL A 24 25.62 -4.62 11.85
CA VAL A 24 26.68 -3.64 12.17
C VAL A 24 26.55 -2.35 11.36
N ASP A 25 25.86 -2.41 10.22
CA ASP A 25 25.51 -1.27 9.36
C ASP A 25 24.33 -0.45 9.90
N SER A 26 23.78 -0.80 11.07
CA SER A 26 22.57 -0.20 11.64
C SER A 26 21.32 -0.34 10.77
N SER A 27 21.27 -1.29 9.83
CA SER A 27 20.05 -1.58 9.08
C SER A 27 18.90 -2.00 9.99
N ASN A 28 17.65 -1.70 9.62
CA ASN A 28 16.48 -2.18 10.33
C ASN A 28 15.91 -3.49 9.75
N TYR A 29 15.14 -4.20 10.58
CA TYR A 29 14.26 -5.27 10.14
C TYR A 29 12.88 -4.68 9.79
N ASP A 30 12.03 -5.44 9.08
CA ASP A 30 10.64 -5.02 8.84
C ASP A 30 9.85 -5.04 10.16
N PRO A 31 9.28 -3.91 10.62
CA PRO A 31 8.55 -3.87 11.88
C PRO A 31 7.15 -4.50 11.78
N MET A 32 6.59 -4.62 10.58
CA MET A 32 5.21 -5.09 10.38
C MET A 32 4.93 -6.46 11.00
N PRO A 33 5.77 -7.51 10.84
CA PRO A 33 5.54 -8.80 11.48
C PRO A 33 5.46 -8.72 13.01
N MET A 34 6.23 -7.83 13.64
CA MET A 34 6.21 -7.66 15.09
C MET A 34 4.95 -6.92 15.55
N TRP A 35 4.54 -5.88 14.84
CA TRP A 35 3.27 -5.20 15.11
C TRP A 35 2.07 -6.12 14.86
N ASN A 36 2.12 -6.98 13.85
CA ASN A 36 1.02 -7.90 13.52
C ASN A 36 0.74 -8.93 14.63
N VAL A 37 1.73 -9.25 15.47
CA VAL A 37 1.59 -10.14 16.65
C VAL A 37 1.43 -9.37 17.97
N GLY A 38 1.15 -8.07 17.91
CA GLY A 38 0.87 -7.25 19.09
C GLY A 38 2.11 -6.72 19.83
N CYS A 39 3.33 -6.90 19.32
CA CYS A 39 4.53 -6.37 19.98
C CYS A 39 4.49 -4.83 20.02
N GLN A 40 4.67 -4.27 21.21
CA GLN A 40 4.49 -2.83 21.47
C GLN A 40 5.80 -2.06 21.29
N MET A 41 6.91 -2.60 21.83
CA MET A 41 8.21 -1.94 21.80
C MET A 41 9.08 -2.50 20.66
N VAL A 42 8.72 -2.15 19.43
CA VAL A 42 9.47 -2.53 18.22
C VAL A 42 10.62 -1.54 17.99
N ALA A 43 11.77 -1.82 18.59
CA ALA A 43 12.92 -0.91 18.54
C ALA A 43 13.60 -0.96 17.17
N LEU A 44 13.89 0.23 16.62
CA LEU A 44 14.56 0.46 15.34
C LEU A 44 15.72 1.45 15.53
N ASN A 45 16.66 1.43 14.59
CA ASN A 45 17.77 2.37 14.47
C ASN A 45 17.27 3.65 13.79
N TYR A 46 17.02 4.70 14.59
CA TYR A 46 16.47 5.98 14.12
C TYR A 46 17.41 6.74 13.16
N GLN A 47 18.71 6.50 13.25
CA GLN A 47 19.72 7.12 12.40
C GLN A 47 19.71 6.62 10.95
N THR A 48 18.97 5.54 10.65
CA THR A 48 18.98 4.88 9.35
C THR A 48 17.74 5.27 8.53
N PRO A 49 17.87 6.00 7.40
CA PRO A 49 16.75 6.48 6.58
C PRO A 49 16.16 5.38 5.67
N ASP A 50 15.78 4.25 6.25
CA ASP A 50 15.27 3.09 5.51
C ASP A 50 13.73 3.00 5.52
N ARG A 51 13.22 2.04 4.76
CA ARG A 51 11.78 1.74 4.68
C ARG A 51 11.17 1.53 6.07
N SER A 52 11.87 0.83 6.97
CA SER A 52 11.33 0.49 8.29
C SER A 52 11.13 1.73 9.15
N MET A 53 12.09 2.66 9.15
CA MET A 53 11.92 3.95 9.82
C MET A 53 10.81 4.79 9.20
N GLN A 54 10.64 4.74 7.88
CA GLN A 54 9.56 5.44 7.18
C GLN A 54 8.17 4.86 7.54
N LEU A 55 8.07 3.54 7.73
CA LEU A 55 6.86 2.89 8.25
C LEU A 55 6.59 3.27 9.71
N ASN A 56 7.64 3.33 10.55
CA ASN A 56 7.53 3.75 11.95
C ASN A 56 6.98 5.17 12.05
N GLU A 57 7.58 6.12 11.32
CA GLU A 57 7.10 7.50 11.24
C GLU A 57 5.65 7.58 10.78
N GLY A 58 5.29 6.83 9.72
CA GLY A 58 3.92 6.77 9.21
C GLY A 58 2.92 6.23 10.23
N ARG A 59 3.24 5.14 10.92
CA ARG A 59 2.37 4.52 11.95
C ARG A 59 2.10 5.48 13.10
N PHE A 60 3.14 6.14 13.59
CA PHE A 60 3.06 7.05 14.74
C PHE A 60 2.63 8.46 14.36
N LEU A 61 2.18 8.72 13.12
CA LEU A 61 1.41 9.93 12.81
C LEU A 61 0.07 9.98 13.56
N ASN A 62 -0.50 8.81 13.87
CA ASN A 62 -1.74 8.70 14.61
C ASN A 62 -1.62 9.24 16.03
N ASN A 63 -2.79 9.58 16.60
CA ASN A 63 -2.90 10.05 17.97
C ASN A 63 -2.00 11.27 18.28
N GLY A 64 -1.95 12.23 17.36
CA GLY A 64 -1.23 13.48 17.55
C GLY A 64 0.29 13.32 17.68
N LYS A 65 0.89 12.27 17.09
CA LYS A 65 2.34 11.99 17.16
C LYS A 65 2.89 11.78 18.57
N CYS A 66 2.06 11.34 19.51
CA CYS A 66 2.49 11.19 20.91
C CYS A 66 3.36 9.94 21.18
N GLY A 67 3.65 9.12 20.17
CA GLY A 67 4.41 7.87 20.31
C GLY A 67 3.60 6.66 20.81
N TYR A 68 2.29 6.83 21.06
CA TYR A 68 1.40 5.75 21.47
C TYR A 68 0.18 5.67 20.55
N VAL A 69 -0.05 4.50 19.97
CA VAL A 69 -1.20 4.22 19.10
C VAL A 69 -1.92 2.99 19.65
N LEU A 70 -3.21 3.13 19.95
CA LEU A 70 -4.03 2.02 20.41
C LEU A 70 -4.07 0.93 19.33
N GLN A 71 -3.84 -0.32 19.72
CA GLN A 71 -3.97 -1.46 18.81
C GLN A 71 -5.43 -1.62 18.35
N PRO A 72 -5.67 -1.97 17.08
CA PRO A 72 -6.99 -2.32 16.56
C PRO A 72 -7.79 -3.25 17.47
N ASP A 73 -9.12 -3.09 17.49
CA ASP A 73 -10.00 -3.88 18.35
C ASP A 73 -9.83 -5.38 18.11
N ILE A 74 -9.65 -5.77 16.84
CA ILE A 74 -9.45 -7.16 16.45
C ILE A 74 -8.26 -7.79 17.17
N MET A 75 -7.13 -7.08 17.30
CA MET A 75 -5.92 -7.59 17.95
C MET A 75 -6.07 -7.82 19.46
N ARG A 76 -7.07 -7.17 20.07
CA ARG A 76 -7.30 -7.23 21.51
C ARG A 76 -8.28 -8.36 21.90
N ARG A 77 -8.85 -9.07 20.93
CA ARG A 77 -9.81 -10.17 21.13
C ARG A 77 -9.10 -11.51 21.32
N PRO A 78 -9.56 -12.40 22.23
CA PRO A 78 -8.97 -13.72 22.47
C PRO A 78 -8.65 -14.53 21.22
N GLU A 79 -9.54 -14.45 20.23
CA GLU A 79 -9.59 -15.28 19.03
C GLU A 79 -8.67 -14.80 17.90
N PHE A 80 -8.04 -13.63 18.03
CA PHE A 80 -7.16 -13.09 17.00
C PHE A 80 -5.92 -13.97 16.82
N ASP A 81 -5.64 -14.28 15.56
CA ASP A 81 -4.42 -14.94 15.11
C ASP A 81 -4.02 -14.34 13.76
N PRO A 82 -2.91 -13.58 13.68
CA PRO A 82 -2.49 -12.90 12.45
C PRO A 82 -2.15 -13.85 11.31
N CYS A 83 -1.91 -15.13 11.60
CA CYS A 83 -1.66 -16.18 10.60
C CYS A 83 -2.95 -16.86 10.12
N ASN A 84 -4.07 -16.67 10.82
CA ASN A 84 -5.33 -17.32 10.52
C ASN A 84 -6.37 -16.30 10.03
N LYS A 85 -6.69 -16.33 8.72
CA LYS A 85 -7.73 -15.49 8.10
C LYS A 85 -9.11 -15.65 8.73
N GLN A 86 -9.40 -16.78 9.39
CA GLN A 86 -10.67 -16.98 10.09
C GLN A 86 -10.84 -16.00 11.25
N SER A 87 -9.73 -15.63 11.89
CA SER A 87 -9.73 -14.77 13.09
C SER A 87 -10.12 -13.32 12.81
N ILE A 88 -10.17 -12.92 11.54
CA ILE A 88 -10.42 -11.55 11.07
C ILE A 88 -11.68 -11.42 10.20
N ARG A 89 -12.53 -12.46 10.16
CA ARG A 89 -13.73 -12.49 9.30
C ARG A 89 -14.74 -11.38 9.61
N ASP A 90 -14.76 -10.94 10.87
CA ASP A 90 -15.66 -9.89 11.36
C ASP A 90 -15.15 -8.47 11.07
N VAL A 91 -13.98 -8.33 10.45
CA VAL A 91 -13.46 -7.03 10.04
C VAL A 91 -14.10 -6.61 8.71
N GLU A 92 -14.50 -5.35 8.61
CA GLU A 92 -15.00 -4.79 7.36
C GLU A 92 -13.84 -4.61 6.36
N PRO A 93 -13.88 -5.30 5.21
CA PRO A 93 -12.84 -5.16 4.20
C PRO A 93 -12.97 -3.81 3.48
N LEU A 94 -11.86 -3.34 2.93
CA LEU A 94 -11.80 -2.11 2.15
C LEU A 94 -11.17 -2.37 0.78
N THR A 95 -11.85 -1.96 -0.28
CA THR A 95 -11.22 -1.76 -1.58
C THR A 95 -10.83 -0.30 -1.72
N LEU A 96 -9.51 -0.07 -1.77
CA LEU A 96 -8.90 1.23 -1.96
C LEU A 96 -8.46 1.39 -3.41
N SER A 97 -9.00 2.37 -4.12
CA SER A 97 -8.57 2.76 -5.45
C SER A 97 -7.83 4.09 -5.39
N VAL A 98 -6.55 4.10 -5.75
CA VAL A 98 -5.71 5.30 -5.75
C VAL A 98 -5.22 5.59 -7.16
N LYS A 99 -5.66 6.70 -7.73
CA LYS A 99 -5.18 7.22 -9.02
C LYS A 99 -4.09 8.26 -8.77
N ILE A 100 -2.88 8.01 -9.27
CA ILE A 100 -1.81 9.01 -9.32
C ILE A 100 -2.06 9.92 -10.54
N ILE A 101 -2.22 11.22 -10.29
CA ILE A 101 -2.56 12.20 -11.34
C ILE A 101 -1.33 12.97 -11.76
N GLY A 102 -0.59 13.49 -10.79
CA GLY A 102 0.57 14.33 -11.04
C GLY A 102 1.39 14.56 -9.79
N ALA A 103 2.49 15.28 -9.93
CA ALA A 103 3.28 15.77 -8.80
C ALA A 103 3.73 17.20 -9.05
N ARG A 104 4.35 17.81 -8.04
CA ARG A 104 5.04 19.10 -8.16
C ARG A 104 6.37 19.08 -7.42
N HIS A 105 7.31 19.89 -7.89
CA HIS A 105 8.59 20.19 -7.21
C HIS A 105 9.37 18.93 -6.78
N LEU A 106 9.44 17.92 -7.64
CA LEU A 106 10.32 16.78 -7.44
C LEU A 106 11.75 17.21 -7.79
N VAL A 107 12.60 17.30 -6.78
CA VAL A 107 13.99 17.72 -6.91
C VAL A 107 14.87 16.50 -6.72
N LYS A 108 15.93 16.38 -7.53
CA LYS A 108 16.99 15.40 -7.30
C LYS A 108 18.25 16.10 -6.81
N SER A 109 19.02 15.44 -5.95
CA SER A 109 20.24 15.99 -5.36
C SER A 109 21.44 16.07 -6.33
N GLY A 110 21.27 15.62 -7.58
CA GLY A 110 22.33 15.52 -8.60
C GLY A 110 22.04 16.27 -9.91
N LYS A 111 22.91 16.11 -10.91
CA LYS A 111 22.79 16.78 -12.21
C LYS A 111 21.73 16.13 -13.10
N GLY A 112 21.00 16.96 -13.86
CA GLY A 112 20.03 16.54 -14.87
C GLY A 112 18.58 16.71 -14.42
N ILE A 113 17.65 16.33 -15.29
CA ILE A 113 16.23 16.34 -14.98
C ILE A 113 15.84 14.93 -14.55
N ILE A 114 14.97 14.83 -13.55
CA ILE A 114 14.41 13.56 -13.06
C ILE A 114 13.39 13.02 -14.06
N SER A 115 13.34 11.70 -14.23
CA SER A 115 12.27 10.98 -14.90
C SER A 115 11.45 10.21 -13.87
N PRO A 116 10.41 10.82 -13.25
CA PRO A 116 9.82 10.22 -12.08
C PRO A 116 8.84 9.10 -12.39
N PHE A 117 8.77 8.11 -11.51
CA PHE A 117 7.62 7.22 -11.36
C PHE A 117 7.26 7.05 -9.89
N VAL A 118 6.01 6.63 -9.63
CA VAL A 118 5.48 6.46 -8.27
C VAL A 118 5.21 4.99 -8.00
N GLU A 119 5.77 4.46 -6.92
CA GLU A 119 5.37 3.20 -6.30
C GLU A 119 4.39 3.48 -5.16
N ILE A 120 3.26 2.78 -5.14
CA ILE A 120 2.39 2.66 -3.99
C ILE A 120 2.59 1.26 -3.41
N GLU A 121 2.89 1.19 -2.13
CA GLU A 121 3.03 -0.03 -1.36
C GLU A 121 1.97 -0.06 -0.24
N ILE A 122 1.21 -1.13 -0.18
CA ILE A 122 0.40 -1.49 0.99
C ILE A 122 1.23 -2.45 1.84
N THR A 123 1.33 -2.12 3.12
CA THR A 123 1.94 -2.97 4.15
C THR A 123 0.90 -3.25 5.21
N GLY A 124 0.91 -4.44 5.82
CA GLY A 124 -0.14 -4.86 6.74
C GLY A 124 0.08 -6.30 7.17
N LEU A 125 -1.03 -7.01 7.36
CA LEU A 125 -1.06 -8.47 7.33
C LEU A 125 -0.54 -8.98 5.98
N ASP A 126 -0.05 -10.23 5.95
CA ASP A 126 0.55 -10.79 4.74
C ASP A 126 -0.40 -10.83 3.55
N ASN A 127 -1.70 -11.02 3.79
CA ASN A 127 -2.71 -11.06 2.72
C ASN A 127 -3.11 -9.67 2.19
N ASP A 128 -2.74 -8.60 2.89
CA ASP A 128 -2.99 -7.21 2.47
C ASP A 128 -1.83 -6.62 1.67
N LYS A 129 -0.63 -7.23 1.75
CA LYS A 129 0.57 -6.73 1.10
C LYS A 129 0.37 -6.66 -0.41
N SER A 130 0.58 -5.47 -0.98
CA SER A 130 0.40 -5.25 -2.41
C SER A 130 1.21 -4.06 -2.89
N LYS A 131 1.57 -4.04 -4.17
CA LYS A 131 2.31 -2.93 -4.78
C LYS A 131 1.71 -2.53 -6.12
N PHE A 132 1.84 -1.27 -6.44
CA PHE A 132 1.49 -0.69 -7.73
C PHE A 132 2.58 0.28 -8.15
N LYS A 133 2.92 0.32 -9.45
CA LYS A 133 3.84 1.30 -10.03
C LYS A 133 3.18 2.00 -11.20
N THR A 134 3.35 3.31 -11.28
CA THR A 134 3.00 4.08 -12.48
C THR A 134 4.02 3.82 -13.59
N THR A 135 3.71 4.27 -14.80
CA THR A 135 4.75 4.47 -15.82
C THR A 135 5.70 5.60 -15.43
N THR A 136 6.88 5.64 -16.04
CA THR A 136 7.82 6.75 -15.91
C THR A 136 7.34 7.97 -16.69
N SER A 137 7.39 9.14 -16.06
CA SER A 137 7.26 10.43 -16.73
C SER A 137 8.65 10.89 -17.17
N PRO A 138 8.95 11.00 -18.47
CA PRO A 138 10.31 11.28 -18.91
C PRO A 138 10.69 12.75 -18.67
N SER A 139 11.85 12.97 -18.03
CA SER A 139 12.50 14.30 -17.92
C SER A 139 11.57 15.43 -17.45
N ASN A 140 10.75 15.18 -16.42
CA ASN A 140 9.89 16.19 -15.82
C ASN A 140 9.75 16.01 -14.29
N GLY A 141 10.53 16.78 -13.53
CA GLY A 141 10.40 16.85 -12.06
C GLY A 141 9.50 17.96 -11.55
N LEU A 142 9.29 19.02 -12.34
CA LEU A 142 8.61 20.22 -11.85
C LEU A 142 7.10 20.01 -11.71
N ASN A 143 6.48 19.35 -12.70
CA ASN A 143 5.03 19.13 -12.77
C ASN A 143 4.64 17.90 -13.62
N PRO A 144 5.16 16.70 -13.34
CA PRO A 144 4.80 15.50 -14.10
C PRO A 144 3.29 15.20 -13.98
N ILE A 145 2.72 14.68 -15.06
CA ILE A 145 1.33 14.23 -15.15
C ILE A 145 1.30 12.81 -15.68
N TRP A 146 0.59 11.93 -14.98
CA TRP A 146 0.42 10.53 -15.29
C TRP A 146 -0.98 10.28 -15.86
N LYS A 147 -1.09 10.04 -17.17
CA LYS A 147 -2.38 9.98 -17.89
C LYS A 147 -3.03 8.59 -17.86
N ASP A 148 -2.36 7.57 -18.38
CA ASP A 148 -2.98 6.28 -18.63
C ASP A 148 -2.57 5.18 -17.63
N ASN A 149 -3.55 4.40 -17.17
CA ASN A 149 -3.35 3.23 -16.30
C ASN A 149 -2.65 3.48 -14.95
N ASN A 150 -2.72 4.71 -14.42
CA ASN A 150 -2.04 5.12 -13.17
C ASN A 150 -2.88 4.92 -11.91
N SER A 151 -3.78 3.93 -11.92
CA SER A 151 -4.65 3.61 -10.78
C SER A 151 -4.30 2.25 -10.17
N GLY A 152 -3.84 2.26 -8.92
CA GLY A 152 -3.72 1.05 -8.10
C GLY A 152 -5.05 0.72 -7.43
N ILE A 153 -5.45 -0.55 -7.47
CA ILE A 153 -6.61 -1.07 -6.73
C ILE A 153 -6.07 -2.08 -5.73
N PHE A 154 -6.38 -1.86 -4.46
CA PHE A 154 -5.90 -2.65 -3.33
C PHE A 154 -7.08 -3.17 -2.53
N ASP A 155 -7.10 -4.47 -2.28
CA ASP A 155 -8.12 -5.12 -1.45
C ASP A 155 -7.52 -5.45 -0.10
N LEU A 156 -8.13 -4.90 0.93
CA LEU A 156 -7.67 -4.99 2.30
C LEU A 156 -8.68 -5.79 3.12
N ILE A 157 -8.24 -6.92 3.65
CA ILE A 157 -8.99 -7.75 4.61
C ILE A 157 -9.00 -7.12 6.00
N CYS A 158 -7.93 -6.42 6.40
CA CYS A 158 -7.83 -5.76 7.71
C CYS A 158 -7.26 -4.33 7.56
N PRO A 159 -8.08 -3.37 7.12
CA PRO A 159 -7.62 -2.00 6.83
C PRO A 159 -7.02 -1.28 8.05
N GLU A 160 -7.47 -1.63 9.26
CA GLU A 160 -6.99 -1.06 10.54
C GLU A 160 -5.52 -1.40 10.83
N MET A 161 -5.00 -2.49 10.27
CA MET A 161 -3.61 -2.92 10.42
C MET A 161 -2.73 -2.48 9.25
N ALA A 162 -3.29 -1.83 8.23
CA ALA A 162 -2.59 -1.50 7.00
C ALA A 162 -2.04 -0.06 6.99
N LEU A 163 -0.82 0.09 6.46
CA LEU A 163 -0.23 1.36 6.06
C LEU A 163 -0.14 1.42 4.54
N ILE A 164 -0.43 2.59 3.97
CA ILE A 164 -0.12 2.93 2.59
C ILE A 164 1.17 3.76 2.55
N ARG A 165 2.04 3.44 1.61
CA ARG A 165 3.32 4.11 1.40
C ARG A 165 3.44 4.52 -0.05
N PHE A 166 3.65 5.80 -0.28
CA PHE A 166 3.96 6.39 -1.58
C PHE A 166 5.47 6.59 -1.66
N VAL A 167 6.10 6.16 -2.75
CA VAL A 167 7.52 6.39 -3.00
C VAL A 167 7.69 6.91 -4.41
N VAL A 168 8.41 8.02 -4.54
CA VAL A 168 8.79 8.59 -5.82
C VAL A 168 10.22 8.17 -6.10
N TYR A 169 10.45 7.66 -7.31
CA TYR A 169 11.77 7.30 -7.81
C TYR A 169 12.09 8.11 -9.07
N ASP A 170 13.38 8.36 -9.30
CA ASP A 170 13.98 8.82 -10.56
C ASP A 170 14.51 7.59 -11.29
N GLU A 171 13.96 7.29 -12.48
CA GLU A 171 14.51 6.25 -13.35
C GLU A 171 15.68 6.83 -14.13
N ASP A 172 16.89 6.32 -13.87
CA ASP A 172 18.08 6.80 -14.56
C ASP A 172 18.25 6.20 -15.97
N THR A 173 19.35 6.55 -16.63
CA THR A 173 19.66 6.10 -18.00
C THR A 173 19.84 4.59 -18.12
N PHE A 174 20.10 3.88 -17.02
CA PHE A 174 20.22 2.43 -16.97
C PHE A 174 18.93 1.74 -16.53
N GLY A 175 17.87 2.52 -16.24
CA GLY A 175 16.60 2.02 -15.73
C GLY A 175 16.64 1.69 -14.24
N GLU A 176 17.67 2.13 -13.51
CA GLU A 176 17.75 1.90 -12.06
C GLU A 176 16.90 2.92 -11.30
N PRO A 177 16.10 2.47 -10.31
CA PRO A 177 15.24 3.35 -9.55
C PRO A 177 16.01 4.04 -8.42
N ASN A 178 16.17 5.36 -8.53
CA ASN A 178 16.83 6.19 -7.53
C ASN A 178 15.79 6.87 -6.63
N PHE A 179 15.92 6.73 -5.31
CA PHE A 179 14.95 7.31 -4.36
C PHE A 179 14.92 8.84 -4.45
N VAL A 180 13.71 9.42 -4.44
CA VAL A 180 13.49 10.88 -4.49
C VAL A 180 12.77 11.36 -3.24
N GLY A 181 11.68 10.71 -2.87
CA GLY A 181 10.87 11.08 -1.71
C GLY A 181 9.81 10.03 -1.41
N GLN A 182 9.22 10.12 -0.23
CA GLN A 182 8.18 9.19 0.23
C GLN A 182 7.16 9.86 1.12
N ALA A 183 6.01 9.20 1.29
CA ALA A 183 5.06 9.53 2.33
C ALA A 183 4.32 8.26 2.76
N THR A 184 4.15 8.06 4.07
CA THR A 184 3.52 6.86 4.63
C THR A 184 2.41 7.24 5.58
N TYR A 185 1.24 6.61 5.47
CA TYR A 185 0.06 6.88 6.29
C TYR A 185 -0.69 5.60 6.65
N PRO A 186 -1.37 5.54 7.80
CA PRO A 186 -2.39 4.52 8.05
C PRO A 186 -3.52 4.62 7.04
N VAL A 187 -3.96 3.48 6.51
CA VAL A 187 -5.01 3.45 5.47
C VAL A 187 -6.32 4.05 5.98
N THR A 188 -6.64 3.80 7.25
CA THR A 188 -7.84 4.32 7.92
C THR A 188 -7.90 5.85 7.92
N CYS A 189 -6.76 6.53 7.93
CA CYS A 189 -6.69 8.00 7.96
C CYS A 189 -6.84 8.67 6.59
N LEU A 190 -6.81 7.91 5.48
CA LEU A 190 -6.98 8.48 4.16
C LEU A 190 -8.40 9.06 3.96
N LYS A 191 -8.51 10.24 3.38
CA LYS A 191 -9.79 10.83 2.95
C LYS A 191 -10.03 10.55 1.47
N SER A 192 -11.27 10.25 1.08
CA SER A 192 -11.66 10.07 -0.33
C SER A 192 -11.62 11.40 -1.12
N GLY A 193 -11.67 11.33 -2.45
CA GLY A 193 -11.63 12.46 -3.38
C GLY A 193 -10.20 12.87 -3.78
N TYR A 194 -10.05 14.08 -4.32
CA TYR A 194 -8.74 14.65 -4.66
C TYR A 194 -7.99 15.04 -3.40
N ARG A 195 -6.75 14.55 -3.26
CA ARG A 195 -5.89 14.82 -2.12
C ARG A 195 -4.48 15.16 -2.57
N SER A 196 -3.85 16.05 -1.82
CA SER A 196 -2.42 16.27 -1.93
C SER A 196 -1.70 15.35 -0.95
N VAL A 197 -0.60 14.76 -1.40
CA VAL A 197 0.30 13.96 -0.55
C VAL A 197 1.64 14.69 -0.46
N PRO A 198 1.87 15.46 0.61
CA PRO A 198 3.17 16.08 0.86
C PRO A 198 4.26 15.01 0.97
N LEU A 199 5.35 15.19 0.23
CA LEU A 199 6.47 14.26 0.23
C LEU A 199 7.48 14.60 1.31
N LYS A 200 8.18 13.57 1.76
CA LYS A 200 9.26 13.61 2.73
C LYS A 200 10.52 12.98 2.17
N ASN A 201 11.68 13.37 2.67
CA ASN A 201 12.94 12.78 2.30
C ASN A 201 13.14 11.39 2.96
N GLY A 202 14.34 10.82 2.81
CA GLY A 202 14.68 9.50 3.36
C GLY A 202 14.57 9.43 4.89
N PHE A 203 14.81 10.54 5.58
CA PHE A 203 14.72 10.69 7.05
C PHE A 203 13.31 11.06 7.53
N SER A 204 12.32 11.06 6.63
CA SER A 204 10.94 11.48 6.92
C SER A 204 10.78 12.96 7.30
N GLU A 205 11.73 13.80 6.91
CA GLU A 205 11.65 15.26 7.00
C GLU A 205 10.89 15.83 5.80
N GLU A 206 10.17 16.93 6.00
CA GLU A 206 9.33 17.54 4.97
C GLU A 206 10.15 18.06 3.79
N MET A 207 9.71 17.75 2.56
CA MET A 207 10.28 18.33 1.35
C MET A 207 9.49 19.56 0.95
N GLU A 208 10.18 20.70 0.84
CA GLU A 208 9.53 21.97 0.53
C GLU A 208 8.77 21.90 -0.81
N MET A 209 7.48 22.23 -0.77
CA MET A 209 6.53 22.21 -1.91
C MET A 209 6.30 20.86 -2.60
N ALA A 210 7.16 19.85 -2.40
CA ALA A 210 7.08 18.57 -3.10
C ALA A 210 5.83 17.80 -2.67
N ALA A 211 4.97 17.48 -3.62
CA ALA A 211 3.73 16.76 -3.33
C ALA A 211 3.20 16.00 -4.54
N LEU A 212 2.49 14.90 -4.27
CA LEU A 212 1.66 14.22 -5.27
C LEU A 212 0.24 14.79 -5.26
N LEU A 213 -0.43 14.76 -6.41
CA LEU A 213 -1.87 14.89 -6.54
C LEU A 213 -2.45 13.50 -6.85
N ILE A 214 -3.35 13.06 -5.99
CA ILE A 214 -4.00 11.75 -6.10
C ILE A 214 -5.52 11.90 -6.05
N HIS A 215 -6.22 10.90 -6.58
CA HIS A 215 -7.64 10.69 -6.30
C HIS A 215 -7.82 9.37 -5.56
N VAL A 216 -8.47 9.42 -4.41
CA VAL A 216 -8.71 8.26 -3.53
C VAL A 216 -10.18 7.91 -3.54
N ASP A 217 -10.50 6.66 -3.79
CA ASP A 217 -11.83 6.10 -3.70
C ASP A 217 -11.83 4.90 -2.75
N LYS A 218 -12.79 4.86 -1.85
CA LYS A 218 -12.93 3.86 -0.78
C LYS A 218 -14.29 3.20 -0.92
N ARG A 219 -14.32 1.88 -1.04
CA ARG A 219 -15.57 1.11 -1.12
C ARG A 219 -15.49 -0.15 -0.29
N ASN A 220 -16.61 -0.54 0.31
CA ASN A 220 -16.76 -1.86 0.88
C ASN A 220 -17.02 -2.85 -0.28
N PRO A 221 -16.12 -3.82 -0.53
CA PRO A 221 -16.32 -4.77 -1.63
C PRO A 221 -17.51 -5.70 -1.42
N LYS A 222 -17.88 -6.01 -0.17
CA LYS A 222 -19.02 -6.89 0.16
C LYS A 222 -20.37 -6.25 -0.23
N GLU A 223 -20.43 -4.92 -0.27
CA GLU A 223 -21.63 -4.13 -0.57
C GLU A 223 -21.66 -3.59 -2.00
N SER A 224 -20.65 -3.93 -2.81
CA SER A 224 -20.50 -3.41 -4.17
C SER A 224 -21.14 -4.32 -5.23
N ASP A 225 -21.45 -3.77 -6.40
CA ASP A 225 -21.93 -4.54 -7.56
C ASP A 225 -20.95 -5.66 -8.02
N ASP A 226 -19.70 -5.61 -7.55
CA ASP A 226 -18.66 -6.58 -7.84
C ASP A 226 -18.43 -7.58 -6.68
N SER A 227 -19.36 -7.69 -5.74
CA SER A 227 -19.27 -8.56 -4.55
C SER A 227 -18.99 -10.03 -4.91
N ASP A 228 -19.68 -10.57 -5.92
CA ASP A 228 -19.48 -11.94 -6.38
C ASP A 228 -18.04 -12.19 -6.91
N ILE A 229 -17.50 -11.23 -7.67
CA ILE A 229 -16.13 -11.34 -8.18
C ILE A 229 -15.13 -11.18 -7.04
N TYR A 230 -15.40 -10.28 -6.10
CA TYR A 230 -14.56 -10.13 -4.92
C TYR A 230 -14.50 -11.44 -4.11
N SER A 231 -15.65 -12.08 -3.84
CA SER A 231 -15.70 -13.37 -3.16
C SER A 231 -14.91 -14.43 -3.91
N CYS A 232 -15.13 -14.55 -5.23
CA CYS A 232 -14.40 -15.50 -6.07
C CYS A 232 -12.88 -15.27 -6.04
N ILE A 233 -12.42 -14.01 -6.03
CA ILE A 233 -10.99 -13.69 -5.89
C ILE A 233 -10.45 -14.11 -4.52
N GLN A 234 -11.23 -13.94 -3.44
CA GLN A 234 -10.82 -14.38 -2.10
C GLN A 234 -10.73 -15.92 -2.04
N ASP A 235 -11.73 -16.64 -2.54
CA ASP A 235 -11.72 -18.10 -2.57
C ASP A 235 -10.52 -18.66 -3.34
N LEU A 236 -10.16 -18.02 -4.47
CA LEU A 236 -8.98 -18.38 -5.25
C LEU A 236 -7.66 -18.09 -4.50
N ARG A 237 -7.60 -17.00 -3.72
CA ARG A 237 -6.42 -16.71 -2.87
C ARG A 237 -6.29 -17.75 -1.76
N ASP A 238 -7.38 -18.07 -1.09
CA ASP A 238 -7.41 -19.08 -0.01
C ASP A 238 -6.99 -20.45 -0.55
N ARG A 239 -7.56 -20.87 -1.68
CA ARG A 239 -7.16 -22.12 -2.36
C ARG A 239 -5.68 -22.13 -2.72
N LYS A 240 -5.13 -21.00 -3.21
CA LYS A 240 -3.70 -20.89 -3.53
C LYS A 240 -2.84 -21.10 -2.28
N ASP A 241 -3.19 -20.48 -1.16
CA ASP A 241 -2.42 -20.58 0.08
C ASP A 241 -2.46 -22.01 0.66
N ASP A 242 -3.63 -22.68 0.59
CA ASP A 242 -3.79 -24.07 0.98
C ASP A 242 -2.94 -25.01 0.11
N LEU A 243 -2.95 -24.81 -1.22
CA LEU A 243 -2.14 -25.60 -2.15
C LEU A 243 -0.64 -25.45 -1.85
N VAL A 244 -0.16 -24.23 -1.64
CA VAL A 244 1.25 -23.96 -1.30
C VAL A 244 1.64 -24.66 0.01
N THR A 245 0.78 -24.61 1.03
CA THR A 245 1.02 -25.28 2.31
C THR A 245 1.12 -26.80 2.13
N ASN A 246 0.14 -27.39 1.44
CA ASN A 246 0.11 -28.83 1.16
C ASN A 246 1.31 -29.30 0.32
N ILE A 247 1.73 -28.52 -0.68
CA ILE A 247 2.92 -28.82 -1.50
C ILE A 247 4.18 -28.85 -0.61
N ASN A 248 4.35 -27.86 0.26
CA ASN A 248 5.51 -27.78 1.14
C ASN A 248 5.56 -28.95 2.13
N GLU A 249 4.42 -29.39 2.65
CA GLU A 249 4.32 -30.58 3.52
C GLU A 249 4.64 -31.87 2.76
N LEU A 250 4.08 -32.05 1.56
CA LEU A 250 4.30 -33.26 0.76
C LEU A 250 5.74 -33.37 0.24
N ARG A 251 6.41 -32.25 -0.03
CA ARG A 251 7.84 -32.22 -0.35
C ARG A 251 8.69 -32.74 0.81
N ARG A 252 8.27 -32.54 2.06
CA ARG A 252 8.96 -33.09 3.24
C ARG A 252 8.74 -34.60 3.41
N THR A 253 7.57 -35.11 2.99
CA THR A 253 7.23 -36.54 3.10
C THR A 253 7.66 -37.38 1.89
N GLY A 254 8.13 -36.75 0.80
CA GLY A 254 8.72 -37.41 -0.36
C GLY A 254 7.73 -37.91 -1.41
N ASN A 255 6.45 -37.53 -1.34
CA ASN A 255 5.43 -37.97 -2.31
C ASN A 255 5.41 -37.08 -3.57
N MET A 256 6.35 -37.31 -4.47
CA MET A 256 6.59 -36.46 -5.65
C MET A 256 5.44 -36.48 -6.68
N GLU A 257 4.70 -37.58 -6.80
CA GLU A 257 3.57 -37.64 -7.75
C GLU A 257 2.42 -36.72 -7.32
N ARG A 258 2.09 -36.72 -6.02
CA ARG A 258 1.06 -35.84 -5.47
C ARG A 258 1.49 -34.37 -5.49
N VAL A 259 2.78 -34.09 -5.28
CA VAL A 259 3.35 -32.74 -5.44
C VAL A 259 3.13 -32.23 -6.87
N SER A 260 3.43 -33.03 -7.89
CA SER A 260 3.26 -32.63 -9.30
C SER A 260 1.81 -32.25 -9.63
N ARG A 261 0.83 -33.03 -9.14
CA ARG A 261 -0.61 -32.75 -9.32
C ARG A 261 -1.03 -31.45 -8.63
N LEU A 262 -0.61 -31.22 -7.39
CA LEU A 262 -0.95 -29.99 -6.67
C LEU A 262 -0.27 -28.75 -7.28
N GLU A 263 0.93 -28.90 -7.84
CA GLU A 263 1.59 -27.83 -8.59
C GLU A 263 0.83 -27.46 -9.87
N GLU A 264 0.15 -28.42 -10.50
CA GLU A 264 -0.75 -28.16 -11.64
C GLU A 264 -2.01 -27.40 -11.20
N ASP A 265 -2.69 -27.88 -10.14
CA ASP A 265 -3.83 -27.18 -9.54
C ASP A 265 -3.47 -25.74 -9.09
N LEU A 266 -2.24 -25.55 -8.58
CA LEU A 266 -1.73 -24.25 -8.18
C LEU A 266 -1.60 -23.31 -9.38
N ARG A 267 -1.04 -23.79 -10.50
CA ARG A 267 -0.92 -23.01 -11.74
C ARG A 267 -2.30 -22.61 -12.29
N GLU A 268 -3.26 -23.52 -12.30
CA GLU A 268 -4.64 -23.23 -12.75
C GLU A 268 -5.34 -22.20 -11.84
N THR A 269 -5.15 -22.33 -10.52
CA THR A 269 -5.68 -21.41 -9.53
C THR A 269 -5.08 -20.01 -9.71
N GLU A 270 -3.76 -19.91 -9.93
CA GLU A 270 -3.08 -18.64 -10.20
C GLU A 270 -3.54 -17.99 -11.51
N GLN A 271 -3.75 -18.77 -12.56
CA GLN A 271 -4.27 -18.26 -13.83
C GLN A 271 -5.69 -17.72 -13.67
N SER A 272 -6.56 -18.46 -12.97
CA SER A 272 -7.93 -18.03 -12.67
C SER A 272 -7.94 -16.76 -11.81
N LEU A 273 -7.06 -16.67 -10.82
CA LEU A 273 -6.90 -15.50 -9.97
C LEU A 273 -6.48 -14.27 -10.77
N LEU A 274 -5.53 -14.42 -11.70
CA LEU A 274 -5.09 -13.36 -12.60
C LEU A 274 -6.24 -12.88 -13.49
N GLN A 275 -6.99 -13.80 -14.09
CA GLN A 275 -8.12 -13.50 -14.96
C GLN A 275 -9.23 -12.76 -14.20
N LYS A 276 -9.65 -13.25 -13.03
CA LYS A 276 -10.69 -12.62 -12.21
C LYS A 276 -10.26 -11.26 -11.67
N SER A 277 -9.00 -11.12 -11.27
CA SER A 277 -8.42 -9.83 -10.88
C SER A 277 -8.43 -8.84 -12.03
N ALA A 278 -8.12 -9.26 -13.25
CA ALA A 278 -8.18 -8.42 -14.44
C ALA A 278 -9.63 -8.02 -14.79
N GLU A 279 -10.58 -8.97 -14.71
CA GLU A 279 -12.02 -8.71 -14.90
C GLU A 279 -12.50 -7.60 -13.94
N ARG A 280 -12.18 -7.73 -12.64
CA ARG A 280 -12.55 -6.74 -11.62
C ARG A 280 -11.91 -5.37 -11.86
N ARG A 281 -10.64 -5.34 -12.28
CA ARG A 281 -9.96 -4.08 -12.65
C ARG A 281 -10.67 -3.40 -13.83
N GLN A 282 -11.13 -4.17 -14.82
CA GLN A 282 -11.86 -3.61 -15.95
C GLN A 282 -13.23 -3.04 -15.54
N ARG A 283 -13.98 -3.74 -14.67
CA ARG A 283 -15.25 -3.24 -14.12
C ARG A 283 -15.07 -1.93 -13.36
N ASN A 284 -14.05 -1.87 -12.50
CA ASN A 284 -13.70 -0.65 -11.77
C ASN A 284 -13.34 0.52 -12.70
N LYS A 285 -12.60 0.27 -13.80
CA LYS A 285 -12.32 1.30 -14.81
C LYS A 285 -13.58 1.80 -15.52
N ARG A 286 -14.53 0.90 -15.83
CA ARG A 286 -15.81 1.26 -16.46
C ARG A 286 -16.67 2.08 -15.50
N GLY A 287 -16.78 1.67 -14.24
CA GLY A 287 -17.51 2.40 -13.21
C GLY A 287 -16.97 3.82 -13.00
N HIS A 288 -15.64 3.98 -12.95
CA HIS A 288 -15.02 5.31 -12.87
C HIS A 288 -15.35 6.19 -14.08
N LYS A 289 -15.28 5.66 -15.31
CA LYS A 289 -15.65 6.42 -16.51
C LYS A 289 -17.12 6.84 -16.54
N ILE A 290 -18.03 6.03 -15.98
CA ILE A 290 -19.45 6.37 -15.89
C ILE A 290 -19.65 7.50 -14.87
N LYS A 291 -19.00 7.43 -13.69
CA LYS A 291 -19.06 8.49 -12.68
C LYS A 291 -18.45 9.81 -13.17
N GLU A 292 -17.32 9.76 -13.88
CA GLU A 292 -16.71 10.95 -14.51
C GLU A 292 -17.68 11.60 -15.53
N LYS A 293 -18.50 10.82 -16.25
CA LYS A 293 -19.50 11.32 -17.21
C LYS A 293 -20.79 11.83 -16.58
N GLN A 294 -21.15 11.38 -15.37
CA GLN A 294 -22.42 11.70 -14.72
C GLN A 294 -22.40 13.00 -13.88
N GLY A 295 -21.27 13.72 -13.85
CA GLY A 295 -21.29 15.13 -13.46
C GLY A 295 -21.47 15.39 -11.96
N ASP A 296 -20.73 14.69 -11.10
CA ASP A 296 -20.47 15.15 -9.73
C ASP A 296 -19.55 16.40 -9.77
N GLY A 297 -20.08 17.54 -10.22
CA GLY A 297 -19.46 18.86 -10.05
C GLY A 297 -18.06 19.04 -10.63
N PHE A 298 -17.72 18.34 -11.73
CA PHE A 298 -16.41 18.40 -12.34
C PHE A 298 -16.27 19.49 -13.41
N ILE A 299 -15.16 20.23 -13.32
CA ILE A 299 -14.59 20.91 -14.48
C ILE A 299 -14.09 19.81 -15.42
N ASP A 300 -14.74 19.65 -16.57
CA ASP A 300 -14.31 18.76 -17.64
C ASP A 300 -12.94 19.21 -18.14
N MET A 301 -11.89 18.56 -17.64
CA MET A 301 -10.52 18.86 -18.02
C MET A 301 -10.29 18.52 -19.48
N ASP A 302 -11.02 17.59 -20.11
CA ASP A 302 -10.71 17.16 -21.47
C ASP A 302 -11.08 18.19 -22.54
N HIS A 303 -11.80 19.26 -22.19
CA HIS A 303 -12.12 20.39 -23.08
C HIS A 303 -11.30 21.66 -22.84
N LEU A 304 -10.37 21.69 -21.88
CA LEU A 304 -9.51 22.87 -21.66
C LEU A 304 -8.18 22.77 -22.42
N HIS A 305 -7.94 23.77 -23.28
CA HIS A 305 -6.67 23.99 -23.98
C HIS A 305 -5.50 24.18 -22.99
N GLY A 306 -4.30 23.79 -23.42
CA GLY A 306 -3.14 23.48 -22.56
C GLY A 306 -2.74 24.51 -21.51
N GLU A 307 -2.98 25.80 -21.73
CA GLU A 307 -2.66 26.84 -20.73
C GLU A 307 -3.62 26.85 -19.54
N THR A 308 -4.89 26.48 -19.74
CA THR A 308 -5.91 26.54 -18.69
C THR A 308 -5.89 25.29 -17.81
N LYS A 309 -5.53 24.12 -18.36
CA LYS A 309 -5.21 22.90 -17.58
C LYS A 309 -4.10 23.14 -16.57
N CYS A 310 -3.02 23.79 -17.01
CA CYS A 310 -1.86 24.08 -16.17
C CYS A 310 -2.22 25.06 -15.05
N LYS A 311 -3.07 26.07 -15.33
CA LYS A 311 -3.57 27.02 -14.31
C LYS A 311 -4.49 26.38 -13.28
N ILE A 312 -5.38 25.45 -13.66
CA ILE A 312 -6.31 24.77 -12.73
C ILE A 312 -5.58 23.74 -11.86
N ILE A 313 -4.67 22.93 -12.43
CA ILE A 313 -3.82 22.02 -11.64
C ILE A 313 -2.94 22.83 -10.68
N LYS A 314 -2.35 23.95 -11.13
CA LYS A 314 -1.56 24.85 -10.27
C LYS A 314 -2.43 25.48 -9.17
N ALA A 315 -3.67 25.87 -9.47
CA ALA A 315 -4.61 26.43 -8.50
C ALA A 315 -5.14 25.39 -7.49
N HIS A 316 -5.42 24.16 -7.90
CA HIS A 316 -5.82 23.08 -6.99
C HIS A 316 -4.66 22.59 -6.12
N LEU A 317 -3.45 22.48 -6.69
CA LEU A 317 -2.24 22.18 -5.91
C LEU A 317 -1.92 23.27 -4.89
N LEU A 318 -2.18 24.55 -5.20
CA LEU A 318 -1.99 25.66 -4.25
C LEU A 318 -3.12 25.75 -3.20
N LYS A 319 -4.39 25.52 -3.57
CA LYS A 319 -5.53 25.62 -2.65
C LYS A 319 -5.66 24.46 -1.67
N ILE A 320 -5.38 23.21 -2.08
CA ILE A 320 -5.50 22.04 -1.19
C ILE A 320 -4.39 22.03 -0.11
N SER A 321 -3.33 22.83 -0.30
CA SER A 321 -2.27 23.00 0.70
C SER A 321 -2.69 23.84 1.92
N LEU A 322 -3.89 24.43 1.92
CA LEU A 322 -4.36 25.36 2.96
C LEU A 322 -5.48 24.81 3.86
N GLU A 323 -5.89 23.54 3.69
CA GLU A 323 -6.88 22.89 4.56
C GLU A 323 -6.34 21.59 5.14
N PHE A 324 -5.51 21.73 6.18
CA PHE A 324 -5.25 20.70 7.19
C PHE A 324 -5.21 21.38 8.56
#